data_AF-A0A2S5DI09-F1
#
_entry.id   AF-A0A2S5DI09-F1
#
_cell.length_a   1.000
_cell.length_b   1.000
_cell.length_c   1.000
_cell.angle_alpha   90.00
_cell.angle_beta   90.00
_cell.angle_gamma   90.00
#
_symmetry.space_group_name_H-M   'P 1'
#
loop_
_entity.id
_entity.type
_entity.pdbx_description
1 polymer ?
#
loop_
_entity_poly.entity_id
_entity_poly.type
_entity_poly.pdbx_seq_one_letter_code
_entity_poly.pdbx_strand_id
1 'polypeptide(L)' 'MGYHSVTTTIAEDNYALGWIAGERVIITQSCILGEEGSEWEGSPVFCKSYLLQLIALSVEHGVIAPAEISAAVGRR' A
#
# COMPACT_ATOMS: atom_id res chain seq x y z
N MET A 1 3.27 -18.49 20.25
CA MET A 1 3.43 -17.28 19.42
C MET A 1 2.76 -17.56 18.10
N GLY A 2 1.56 -17.01 17.89
CA GLY A 2 0.80 -17.21 16.66
C GLY A 2 1.53 -16.51 15.52
N TYR A 3 1.71 -17.20 14.40
CA TYR A 3 2.07 -16.54 13.14
C TYR A 3 0.80 -15.89 12.62
N HIS A 4 0.66 -14.60 12.89
CA HIS A 4 -0.45 -13.78 12.42
C HIS A 4 -0.37 -13.63 10.89
N SER A 5 -1.44 -13.99 10.18
CA SER A 5 -1.42 -14.01 8.71
C SER A 5 -1.72 -12.63 8.17
N VAL A 6 -0.68 -11.85 7.90
CA VAL A 6 -0.83 -10.56 7.23
C VAL A 6 -1.01 -10.79 5.73
N THR A 7 -2.07 -10.24 5.13
CA THR A 7 -2.23 -10.22 3.66
C THR A 7 -0.99 -9.57 3.04
N THR A 8 -0.29 -10.29 2.17
CA THR A 8 0.94 -9.81 1.53
C THR A 8 0.74 -9.41 0.07
N THR A 9 -0.51 -9.45 -0.42
CA THR A 9 -0.83 -9.30 -1.84
C THR A 9 -2.04 -8.39 -2.05
N ILE A 10 -1.95 -7.45 -2.99
CA ILE A 10 -3.06 -6.61 -3.46
C ILE A 10 -3.62 -7.26 -4.72
N ALA A 11 -4.81 -7.87 -4.62
CA ALA A 11 -5.53 -8.37 -5.79
C ALA A 11 -6.14 -7.22 -6.60
N GLU A 12 -6.43 -7.43 -7.88
CA GLU A 12 -7.02 -6.40 -8.76
C GLU A 12 -8.34 -5.85 -8.21
N ASP A 13 -9.17 -6.68 -7.60
CA ASP A 13 -10.43 -6.27 -6.98
C ASP A 13 -10.26 -5.50 -5.65
N ASN A 14 -9.03 -5.43 -5.11
CA ASN A 14 -8.73 -4.79 -3.83
C ASN A 14 -8.24 -3.34 -3.98
N TYR A 15 -8.17 -2.80 -5.19
CA TYR A 15 -7.82 -1.41 -5.42
C TYR A 15 -8.65 -0.76 -6.53
N ALA A 16 -8.72 0.57 -6.49
CA ALA A 16 -9.30 1.41 -7.54
C ALA A 16 -8.34 2.55 -7.89
N LEU A 17 -8.46 3.08 -9.10
CA LEU A 17 -7.76 4.28 -9.55
C LEU A 17 -8.71 5.46 -9.58
N GLY A 18 -8.21 6.64 -9.27
CA GLY A 18 -9.04 7.84 -9.26
C GLY A 18 -8.25 9.13 -9.32
N TRP A 19 -8.98 10.22 -9.11
CA TRP A 19 -8.43 11.57 -8.99
C TRP A 19 -9.02 12.23 -7.75
N ILE A 20 -8.16 12.79 -6.89
CA ILE A 20 -8.56 13.55 -5.70
C ILE A 20 -7.75 14.85 -5.70
N ALA A 21 -8.44 15.99 -5.58
CA ALA A 21 -7.81 17.31 -5.56
C ALA A 21 -6.85 17.59 -6.74
N GLY A 22 -7.09 16.98 -7.91
CA GLY A 22 -6.24 17.14 -9.09
C GLY A 22 -5.04 16.19 -9.16
N GLU A 23 -4.87 15.30 -8.19
CA GLU A 23 -3.81 14.29 -8.17
C GLU A 23 -4.37 12.90 -8.52
N ARG A 24 -3.60 12.12 -9.29
CA ARG A 24 -3.91 10.70 -9.52
C ARG A 24 -3.66 9.94 -8.22
N VAL A 25 -4.56 9.02 -7.90
CA VAL A 25 -4.46 8.21 -6.67
C VAL A 25 -4.74 6.74 -6.96
N ILE A 26 -4.10 5.88 -6.17
CA ILE A 26 -4.50 4.49 -5.97
C ILE A 26 -5.22 4.40 -4.62
N ILE A 27 -6.45 3.89 -4.64
CA ILE A 27 -7.30 3.72 -3.47
C ILE A 27 -7.32 2.24 -3.15
N THR A 28 -6.78 1.85 -2.01
CA THR A 28 -6.83 0.46 -1.54
C THR A 28 -7.84 0.37 -0.40
N GLN A 29 -8.61 -0.70 -0.34
CA GLN A 29 -9.33 -1.01 0.90
C GLN A 29 -8.30 -1.30 2.01
N SER A 30 -8.61 -0.99 3.27
CA SER A 30 -7.78 -1.34 4.43
C SER A 30 -7.78 -2.86 4.65
N CYS A 31 -7.21 -3.61 3.71
CA CYS A 31 -7.27 -5.07 3.67
C CYS A 31 -6.34 -5.74 4.69
N ILE A 32 -5.53 -4.96 5.40
CA ILE A 32 -4.66 -5.43 6.45
C ILE A 32 -4.93 -4.60 7.69
N LEU A 33 -5.85 -5.07 8.52
CA LEU A 33 -6.00 -4.56 9.88
C LEU A 33 -5.15 -5.43 10.82
N GLY A 34 -4.60 -4.84 11.88
CA GLY A 34 -4.03 -5.65 12.95
C GLY A 34 -5.12 -6.55 13.56
N GLU A 35 -4.73 -7.78 13.90
CA GLU A 35 -5.66 -8.79 14.40
C GLU A 35 -6.26 -8.42 15.76
N GLU A 36 -7.45 -8.96 16.03
CA GLU A 36 -8.13 -8.86 17.32
C GLU A 36 -7.22 -9.38 18.46
N GLY A 37 -7.09 -8.61 19.53
CA GLY A 37 -6.22 -8.88 20.66
C GLY A 37 -4.76 -8.47 20.49
N SER A 38 -4.35 -7.93 19.33
CA SER A 38 -3.01 -7.38 19.13
C SER A 38 -2.93 -5.90 19.55
N GLU A 39 -1.71 -5.41 19.83
CA GLU A 39 -1.49 -3.98 20.10
C GLU A 39 -1.86 -3.08 18.89
N TRP A 40 -2.00 -3.68 17.70
CA TRP A 40 -2.30 -3.01 16.44
C TRP A 40 -3.74 -3.28 15.98
N GLU A 41 -4.60 -3.85 16.83
CA GLU A 41 -5.98 -4.19 16.48
C GLU A 41 -6.69 -3.03 15.79
N GLY A 42 -7.30 -3.31 14.63
CA GLY A 42 -8.04 -2.32 13.84
C GLY A 42 -7.17 -1.25 13.15
N SER A 43 -5.84 -1.27 13.34
CA SER A 43 -4.92 -0.34 12.67
C SER A 43 -4.51 -0.88 11.30
N PRO A 44 -4.35 -0.04 10.27
CA PRO A 44 -3.83 -0.47 8.98
C PRO A 44 -2.34 -0.87 9.11
N VAL A 45 -2.01 -2.11 8.73
CA VAL A 45 -0.64 -2.63 8.78
C VAL A 45 -0.08 -2.82 7.38
N PHE A 46 1.07 -2.21 7.09
CA PHE A 46 1.70 -2.29 5.77
C PHE A 46 3.00 -3.09 5.82
N CYS A 47 2.94 -4.37 5.45
CA CYS A 47 4.15 -5.18 5.35
C CYS A 47 5.02 -4.80 4.14
N LYS A 48 6.30 -5.16 4.18
CA LYS A 48 7.26 -4.94 3.07
C LYS A 48 6.68 -5.35 1.71
N SER A 49 6.11 -6.55 1.61
CA SER A 49 5.55 -7.06 0.36
C SER A 49 4.39 -6.22 -0.15
N TYR A 50 3.51 -5.77 0.75
CA TYR A 50 2.39 -4.89 0.42
C TYR A 50 2.89 -3.54 -0.09
N LEU A 51 3.85 -2.92 0.61
CA LEU A 51 4.44 -1.63 0.20
C LEU A 51 5.09 -1.71 -1.18
N LEU A 52 5.84 -2.78 -1.45
CA LEU A 52 6.46 -2.99 -2.76
C LEU A 52 5.42 -3.17 -3.87
N GLN A 53 4.32 -3.89 -3.61
CA GLN A 53 3.23 -4.02 -4.58
C GLN A 53 2.48 -2.72 -4.80
N LEU A 54 2.23 -1.95 -3.74
CA LEU A 54 1.58 -0.64 -3.85
C LEU A 54 2.41 0.31 -4.70
N ILE A 55 3.74 0.32 -4.52
CA ILE A 55 4.67 1.07 -5.37
C ILE A 55 4.61 0.57 -6.82
N ALA A 56 4.66 -0.74 -7.04
CA ALA A 56 4.61 -1.33 -8.37
C ALA A 56 3.33 -0.94 -9.13
N LEU A 57 2.16 -1.11 -8.50
CA LEU A 57 0.87 -0.71 -9.06
C LEU A 57 0.79 0.80 -9.31
N SER A 58 1.32 1.61 -8.39
CA SER A 58 1.36 3.07 -8.56
C SER A 58 2.19 3.49 -9.77
N VAL A 59 3.31 2.81 -10.02
CA VAL A 59 4.15 3.06 -11.20
C VAL A 59 3.48 2.57 -12.48
N GLU A 60 2.94 1.35 -12.47
CA GLU A 60 2.26 0.75 -13.62
C GLU A 60 1.12 1.63 -14.14
N HIS A 61 0.32 2.18 -13.22
CA HIS A 61 -0.82 3.02 -13.57
C HIS A 61 -0.48 4.50 -13.74
N GLY A 62 0.79 4.89 -13.57
CA GLY A 62 1.24 6.27 -13.72
C GLY A 62 0.67 7.21 -12.64
N VAL A 63 0.47 6.68 -11.43
CA VAL A 63 0.19 7.46 -10.21
C VAL A 63 1.49 8.09 -9.70
N ILE A 64 2.60 7.35 -9.76
CA ILE A 64 3.93 7.82 -9.38
C ILE A 64 4.90 7.53 -10.52
N ALA A 65 5.70 8.51 -10.94
CA ALA A 65 6.79 8.27 -11.87
C ALA A 65 8.02 7.66 -11.17
N PRO A 66 8.76 6.73 -11.80
CA PRO A 66 9.95 6.12 -11.19
C PRO A 66 11.02 7.12 -10.71
N ALA A 67 11.13 8.27 -11.39
CA ALA A 67 12.05 9.34 -11.00
C ALA A 67 11.66 9.99 -9.68
N GLU A 68 10.37 10.10 -9.36
CA GLU A 68 9.86 10.67 -8.11
C GLU A 68 10.20 9.76 -6.92
N ILE A 69 10.16 8.44 -7.12
CA ILE A 69 10.61 7.46 -6.11
C ILE A 69 12.10 7.66 -5.81
N SER A 70 12.93 7.73 -6.86
CA SER A 70 14.38 7.94 -6.72
C SER A 70 14.69 9.25 -5.99
N ALA A 71 13.98 10.33 -6.33
CA ALA A 71 14.12 11.63 -5.69
C ALA A 71 13.70 11.61 -4.20
N ALA A 72 12.67 10.85 -3.84
CA ALA A 72 12.20 10.71 -2.46
C ALA A 72 13.20 9.92 -1.59
N VAL A 73 13.86 8.90 -2.14
CA VAL A 73 14.85 8.08 -1.41
C VAL A 73 16.22 8.75 -1.33
N GLY A 74 16.59 9.54 -2.34
CA GLY A 74 17.91 10.19 -2.46
C GLY A 74 18.15 11.43 -1.59
N ARG A 75 17.20 11.83 -0.73
CA ARG A 75 17.33 13.00 0.17
C ARG A 75 17.69 12.63 1.62
N ARG A 76 18.54 11.63 1.83
CA ARG A 76 19.07 11.28 3.17
C ARG A 76 20.57 11.49 3.25
#